data_AF-A0A1I6LYW3-F1
#
_entry.id   AF-A0A1I6LYW3-F1
#
_cell.length_a   1.000
_cell.length_b   1.000
_cell.length_c   1.000
_cell.angle_alpha   90.00
_cell.angle_beta   90.00
_cell.angle_gamma   90.00
#
_symmetry.space_group_name_H-M   'P 1'
#
loop_
_entity.id
_entity.type
_entity.pdbx_description
1 polymer ?
#
loop_
_entity_poly.entity_id
_entity_poly.type
_entity_poly.pdbx_seq_one_letter_code
_entity_poly.pdbx_strand_id
1 'polypeptide(L)' 'MDRNCPDCDVALQTVSFGMKVGVNDAWSPYVKTERSSGGLLGTLGVSKKNDVDAHLCPDCGRVLLYADV' A
#
# COMPACT_ATOMS: atom_id res chain seq x y z
N MET A 1 0.07 15.68 1.10
CA MET A 1 -0.39 16.07 -0.25
C MET A 1 -1.79 15.51 -0.38
N ASP A 2 -2.78 16.36 -0.57
CA ASP A 2 -4.18 15.91 -0.64
C ASP A 2 -4.36 15.06 -1.90
N ARG A 3 -4.97 13.88 -1.75
CA ARG A 3 -5.14 12.91 -2.83
C ARG A 3 -6.61 12.89 -3.23
N ASN A 4 -6.91 13.18 -4.50
CA ASN A 4 -8.27 13.13 -5.03
C ASN A 4 -8.56 11.78 -5.71
N CYS A 5 -9.83 11.39 -5.71
CA CYS A 5 -10.31 10.26 -6.50
C CYS A 5 -10.21 10.58 -7.99
N PRO A 6 -9.60 9.73 -8.82
CA PRO A 6 -9.45 9.99 -10.26
C PRO A 6 -10.78 9.95 -11.04
N ASP A 7 -11.84 9.37 -10.48
CA ASP A 7 -13.15 9.33 -11.15
C ASP A 7 -14.12 10.41 -10.67
N CYS A 8 -14.02 10.81 -9.40
CA CYS A 8 -14.98 11.71 -8.75
C CYS A 8 -14.42 13.10 -8.45
N ASP A 9 -13.09 13.27 -8.52
CA ASP A 9 -12.36 14.48 -8.15
C ASP A 9 -12.61 14.99 -6.70
N VAL A 10 -13.05 14.10 -5.81
CA VAL A 10 -13.21 14.38 -4.37
C VAL A 10 -12.02 13.88 -3.56
N ALA A 11 -11.76 14.52 -2.43
CA ALA A 11 -10.69 14.12 -1.51
C ALA A 11 -10.91 12.70 -0.98
N LEU A 12 -9.86 11.89 -0.98
CA LEU A 12 -9.89 10.53 -0.45
C LEU A 12 -9.71 10.52 1.07
N GLN A 13 -10.40 9.60 1.75
CA GLN A 13 -10.27 9.39 3.19
C GLN A 13 -9.21 8.31 3.47
N THR A 14 -8.29 8.58 4.39
CA THR A 14 -7.37 7.55 4.89
C THR A 14 -8.14 6.52 5.69
N VAL A 15 -7.95 5.24 5.40
CA VAL A 15 -8.66 4.14 6.05
C VAL A 15 -7.69 3.04 6.48
N SER A 16 -8.03 2.32 7.55
CA SER A 16 -7.36 1.07 7.89
C SER A 16 -7.77 -0.01 6.88
N PHE A 17 -6.82 -0.62 6.19
CA PHE A 17 -7.06 -1.71 5.26
C PHE A 17 -6.46 -3.00 5.82
N GLY A 18 -7.33 -3.93 6.23
CA GLY A 18 -6.95 -5.24 6.73
C GLY A 18 -7.45 -6.36 5.83
N MET A 19 -6.65 -7.41 5.66
CA MET A 19 -7.13 -8.66 5.06
C MET A 19 -7.77 -9.50 6.18
N LYS A 20 -9.06 -9.77 6.06
CA LYS A 20 -9.79 -10.60 7.04
C LYS A 20 -9.51 -12.07 6.77
N VAL A 21 -8.71 -12.75 7.58
CA VAL A 21 -8.86 -14.21 7.79
C VAL A 21 -8.49 -14.59 9.22
N GLY A 22 -9.31 -15.46 9.82
CA GLY A 22 -9.12 -15.97 11.17
C GLY A 22 -7.72 -16.55 11.41
N VAL A 23 -7.32 -16.39 12.67
CA VAL A 23 -6.06 -16.76 13.31
C VAL A 23 -4.87 -15.90 12.91
N ASN A 24 -4.73 -14.78 13.63
CA ASN A 24 -3.61 -13.82 13.66
C ASN A 24 -3.70 -12.77 12.54
N ASP A 25 -4.37 -11.66 12.86
CA ASP A 25 -4.52 -10.45 12.05
C ASP A 25 -3.27 -10.16 11.21
N ALA A 26 -3.36 -10.34 9.89
CA ALA A 26 -2.27 -10.04 8.97
C ALA A 26 -1.98 -8.52 9.05
N TRP A 27 -0.83 -8.18 9.64
CA TRP A 27 -0.67 -6.94 10.41
C TRP A 27 -0.54 -5.63 9.61
N SER A 28 -0.25 -5.68 8.30
CA SER A 28 -0.37 -4.54 7.37
C SER A 28 -0.22 -5.04 5.94
N PRO A 29 -1.00 -4.54 4.97
CA PRO A 29 -0.71 -4.74 3.55
C PRO A 29 0.68 -4.17 3.21
N TYR A 30 1.43 -4.81 2.32
CA TYR A 30 2.75 -4.35 1.88
C TYR A 30 2.98 -4.69 0.41
N VAL A 31 3.83 -3.92 -0.27
CA VAL A 31 4.23 -4.19 -1.66
C VAL A 31 5.67 -4.73 -1.68
N LYS A 32 5.89 -5.81 -2.45
CA LYS A 32 7.22 -6.31 -2.80
C LYS A 32 7.60 -5.76 -4.17
N THR A 33 8.81 -5.21 -4.29
CA THR A 33 9.38 -4.83 -5.59
C THR A 33 10.59 -5.72 -5.89
N GLU A 34 10.74 -6.19 -7.13
CA GLU A 34 11.84 -7.08 -7.53
C GLU A 34 13.17 -6.35 -7.82
N ARG A 35 13.27 -5.06 -7.49
CA ARG A 35 14.47 -4.28 -7.77
C ARG A 35 15.57 -4.69 -6.80
N SER A 36 16.46 -5.58 -7.24
CA SER A 36 17.71 -5.85 -6.56
C SER A 36 18.43 -4.52 -6.34
N SER A 37 18.53 -4.10 -5.08
CA SER A 37 19.41 -2.99 -4.72
C SER A 37 20.81 -3.39 -5.15
N GLY A 38 21.34 -2.76 -6.20
CA GLY A 38 22.68 -3.06 -6.69
C GLY A 38 23.70 -2.97 -5.57
N GLY A 39 24.53 -3.99 -5.41
CA GLY A 39 25.53 -4.12 -4.33
C GLY A 39 25.43 -5.45 -3.60
N LEU A 40 26.33 -5.66 -2.63
CA LEU A 40 26.47 -6.91 -1.84
C LEU A 40 25.16 -7.37 -1.16
N LEU A 41 24.22 -6.45 -0.93
CA LEU A 41 22.88 -6.70 -0.37
C LEU A 41 21.88 -7.26 -1.39
N GLY A 42 22.06 -6.96 -2.69
CA GLY A 42 21.25 -7.54 -3.77
C GLY A 42 21.55 -9.03 -4.00
N THR A 43 22.79 -9.46 -3.75
CA THR A 43 23.20 -10.88 -3.75
C THR A 43 22.65 -11.68 -2.57
N LEU A 44 22.17 -11.02 -1.51
CA LEU A 44 21.59 -11.67 -0.32
C LEU A 44 20.06 -11.86 -0.41
N GLY A 45 19.43 -11.54 -1.54
CA GLY A 45 18.00 -11.80 -1.77
C GLY A 45 17.05 -10.98 -0.88
N VAL A 46 17.52 -9.88 -0.29
CA VAL A 46 16.69 -9.05 0.59
C VAL A 46 15.73 -8.23 -0.26
N SER A 47 14.49 -8.71 -0.37
CA SER A 47 13.38 -7.94 -0.93
C SER A 47 12.98 -6.84 0.06
N LYS A 48 13.03 -5.58 -0.38
CA LYS A 48 12.46 -4.48 0.41
C LYS A 48 10.94 -4.60 0.38
N LYS A 49 10.34 -4.64 1.58
CA LYS A 49 8.90 -4.47 1.76
C LYS A 49 8.66 -2.99 2.07
N ASN A 50 7.77 -2.37 1.33
CA ASN A 50 7.30 -1.03 1.63
C ASN A 50 5.87 -1.14 2.17
N ASP A 51 5.60 -0.41 3.25
CA ASP A 51 4.26 -0.27 3.79
C ASP A 51 3.37 0.45 2.77
N VAL A 52 2.06 0.20 2.85
CA VAL A 52 1.09 0.91 2.01
C VAL A 52 0.01 1.61 2.83
N ASP A 53 -0.23 2.86 2.48
CA ASP A 53 -1.38 3.62 2.97
C ASP A 53 -2.59 3.34 2.09
N ALA A 54 -3.74 3.09 2.72
CA ALA A 54 -5.00 2.89 2.04
C ALA A 54 -5.90 4.13 2.11
N HIS A 55 -6.46 4.48 0.97
CA HIS A 55 -7.34 5.64 0.79
C HIS A 55 -8.63 5.23 0.09
N LEU A 56 -9.79 5.65 0.63
CA LEU A 56 -11.13 5.34 0.14
C LEU A 56 -11.80 6.60 -0.43
N CYS A 57 -12.38 6.51 -1.62
CA CYS A 57 -13.29 7.53 -2.13
C CYS A 57 -14.65 7.41 -1.43
N PRO A 58 -15.15 8.47 -0.76
CA PRO A 58 -16.44 8.41 -0.08
C PRO A 58 -17.63 8.29 -1.03
N ASP A 59 -17.48 8.75 -2.27
CA ASP A 59 -18.60 8.87 -3.21
C ASP A 59 -18.78 7.59 -4.04
N CYS A 60 -17.69 6.99 -4.54
CA CYS A 60 -17.75 5.83 -5.44
C CYS A 60 -17.17 4.54 -4.85
N GLY A 61 -16.58 4.58 -3.65
CA GLY A 61 -16.03 3.41 -2.97
C GLY A 61 -14.70 2.89 -3.52
N ARG A 62 -14.06 3.58 -4.47
CA ARG A 62 -12.72 3.21 -4.97
C ARG A 62 -11.69 3.23 -3.84
N VAL A 63 -10.89 2.16 -3.73
CA VAL A 63 -9.74 2.07 -2.83
C VAL A 63 -8.44 2.24 -3.63
N LEU A 64 -7.55 3.11 -3.15
CA LEU A 64 -6.21 3.31 -3.68
C LEU A 64 -5.17 2.99 -2.59
N LEU A 65 -4.14 2.23 -2.96
CA LEU A 65 -3.02 1.88 -2.09
C LEU A 65 -1.77 2.61 -2.57
N TYR A 66 -1.08 3.28 -1.66
CA TYR A 66 0.14 4.02 -1.97
C TYR A 66 1.30 3.46 -1.15
N ALA A 67 2.30 2.94 -1.84
CA ALA A 67 3.54 2.51 -1.21
C ALA A 67 4.43 3.70 -0.88
N ASP A 68 5.10 3.64 0.27
CA ASP A 68 6.17 4.58 0.64
C ASP A 68 7.47 4.17 -0.09
N VAL A 69 7.75 4.80 -1.23
CA VAL A 69 8.89 4.51 -2.13
C VAL A 69 9.70 5.75 -2.50
#